data_AF-A0AAV5VYD8-F1
#
_entry.id   AF-A0AAV5VYD8-F1
#
_cell.length_a   1.000
_cell.length_b   1.000
_cell.length_c   1.000
_cell.angle_alpha   90.00
_cell.angle_beta   90.00
_cell.angle_gamma   90.00
#
_symmetry.space_group_name_H-M   'P 1'
#
loop_
_entity.id
_entity.type
_entity.pdbx_description
1 polymer ?
#
loop_
_entity_poly.entity_id
_entity_poly.type
_entity_poly.pdbx_seq_one_letter_code
_entity_poly.pdbx_strand_id
1 'polypeptide(L)'
;YPSTVVMDSLEELLNAAVPIGETNRKNEEDESNGDIGVRLNINLRERCRMHDLNEALDDLRAVIPYAHGSTVRKLSKIATLLLAKNHIIMQASAIEELRQVVATLRNQLKEMEE
;
A
#
# COMPACT_ATOMS: atom_id res chain seq x y z
N TYR A 1 -10.72 13.78 6.53
CA TYR A 1 -10.93 12.81 5.44
C TYR A 1 -11.63 11.62 6.06
N PRO A 2 -12.92 11.39 5.77
CA PRO A 2 -13.67 10.36 6.47
C PRO A 2 -13.09 8.98 6.13
N SER A 3 -12.97 8.21 7.20
CA SER A 3 -12.26 6.96 7.38
C SER A 3 -12.72 5.86 6.41
N THR A 4 -11.77 5.03 5.99
CA THR A 4 -11.93 3.77 5.24
C THR A 4 -13.09 2.89 5.72
N VAL A 5 -13.48 3.00 7.00
CA VAL A 5 -14.60 2.29 7.62
C VAL A 5 -15.97 2.58 6.97
N VAL A 6 -16.18 3.75 6.36
CA VAL A 6 -17.47 4.07 5.72
C VAL A 6 -17.63 3.38 4.36
N MET A 7 -16.53 3.07 3.67
CA MET A 7 -16.57 2.38 2.38
C MET A 7 -16.85 0.88 2.55
N ASP A 8 -16.32 0.26 3.61
CA ASP A 8 -16.57 -1.16 3.90
C ASP A 8 -18.06 -1.41 4.22
N SER A 9 -18.73 -0.48 4.93
CA SER A 9 -20.19 -0.54 5.20
C SER A 9 -21.04 -0.29 3.94
N LEU A 10 -20.54 0.49 2.98
CA LEU A 10 -21.24 0.73 1.70
C LEU A 10 -21.12 -0.48 0.76
N GLU A 11 -20.01 -1.22 0.85
CA GLU A 11 -19.75 -2.42 0.06
C GLU A 11 -20.59 -3.62 0.55
N GLU A 12 -20.88 -3.69 1.85
CA GLU A 12 -21.84 -4.63 2.44
C GLU A 12 -23.29 -4.33 2.03
N LEU A 13 -23.68 -3.05 1.94
CA LEU A 13 -24.99 -2.61 1.44
C LEU A 13 -25.16 -2.79 -0.09
N LEU A 14 -24.08 -2.63 -0.86
CA LEU A 14 -24.10 -2.86 -2.31
C LEU A 14 -24.19 -4.36 -2.64
N ASN A 15 -23.63 -5.23 -1.79
CA ASN A 15 -23.73 -6.70 -1.94
C ASN A 15 -25.07 -7.28 -1.43
N ALA A 16 -25.78 -6.60 -0.53
CA ALA A 16 -27.10 -7.01 -0.04
C ALA A 16 -28.24 -6.73 -1.04
N ALA A 17 -27.98 -5.94 -2.09
CA ALA A 17 -28.94 -5.68 -3.15
C ALA A 17 -29.08 -6.90 -4.09
N VAL A 18 -29.88 -7.87 -3.65
CA VAL A 18 -30.55 -8.86 -4.51
C VAL A 18 -31.16 -8.15 -5.71
N PRO A 19 -31.04 -8.68 -6.95
CA PRO A 19 -31.63 -8.02 -8.12
C PRO A 19 -33.14 -7.98 -7.96
N ILE A 20 -33.69 -6.78 -7.78
CA ILE A 20 -35.13 -6.55 -7.87
C ILE A 20 -35.51 -6.68 -9.34
N GLY A 21 -36.11 -7.81 -9.70
CA GLY A 21 -36.49 -8.10 -11.08
C GLY A 21 -37.20 -9.43 -11.27
N GLU A 22 -38.19 -9.76 -10.43
CA GLU A 22 -39.20 -10.77 -10.81
C GLU A 22 -40.02 -10.24 -11.99
N THR A 23 -39.67 -10.61 -13.23
CA THR A 23 -40.63 -10.62 -14.36
C THR A 23 -40.43 -11.87 -15.20
N ASN A 24 -41.12 -12.93 -14.80
CA ASN A 24 -41.70 -13.98 -15.62
C ASN A 24 -41.27 -14.02 -17.11
N ARG A 25 -40.13 -14.65 -17.42
CA ARG A 25 -39.81 -15.19 -18.74
C ARG A 25 -38.97 -16.45 -18.57
N LYS A 26 -39.60 -17.59 -18.84
CA LYS A 26 -38.91 -18.87 -18.91
C LYS A 26 -38.14 -18.93 -20.24
N ASN A 27 -36.90 -19.42 -20.15
CA ASN A 27 -36.02 -19.94 -21.22
C ASN A 27 -34.86 -19.01 -21.63
N GLU A 28 -33.62 -19.50 -21.40
CA GLU A 28 -32.29 -19.07 -21.90
C GLU A 28 -31.37 -18.19 -21.02
N GLU A 29 -31.77 -17.70 -19.84
CA GLU A 29 -30.95 -16.72 -19.08
C GLU A 29 -30.00 -17.31 -17.99
N ASP A 30 -30.14 -18.60 -17.65
CA ASP A 30 -29.45 -19.22 -16.49
C ASP A 30 -27.94 -19.46 -16.66
N GLU A 31 -27.42 -19.63 -17.89
CA GLU A 31 -25.97 -19.76 -18.12
C GLU A 31 -25.23 -18.42 -17.99
N SER A 32 -25.92 -17.29 -18.27
CA SER A 32 -25.32 -15.96 -18.24
C SER A 32 -25.20 -15.38 -16.81
N ASN A 33 -26.13 -15.73 -15.92
CA ASN A 33 -26.14 -15.25 -14.53
C ASN A 33 -25.00 -15.86 -13.70
N GLY A 34 -24.59 -17.10 -14.01
CA GLY A 34 -23.39 -17.71 -13.44
C GLY A 34 -22.12 -16.93 -13.80
N ASP A 35 -21.97 -16.53 -15.06
CA ASP A 35 -20.82 -15.74 -15.54
C ASP A 35 -20.79 -14.34 -14.91
N ILE A 36 -21.95 -13.67 -14.77
CA ILE A 36 -22.04 -12.36 -14.12
C ILE A 36 -21.64 -12.45 -12.63
N GLY A 37 -22.13 -13.46 -11.91
CA GLY A 37 -21.75 -13.69 -10.51
C GLY A 37 -20.26 -13.96 -10.33
N VAL A 38 -19.66 -14.76 -11.21
CA VAL A 38 -18.22 -15.04 -11.22
C VAL A 38 -17.42 -13.77 -11.51
N ARG A 39 -17.82 -12.96 -12.50
CA ARG A 39 -17.16 -11.69 -12.82
C ARG A 39 -17.22 -10.71 -11.64
N LEU A 40 -18.35 -10.61 -10.96
CA LEU A 40 -18.50 -9.75 -9.77
C LEU A 40 -17.58 -10.21 -8.63
N ASN A 41 -17.51 -11.51 -8.36
CA ASN A 41 -16.63 -12.06 -7.33
C ASN A 41 -15.14 -11.82 -7.65
N ILE A 42 -14.74 -11.97 -8.91
CA ILE A 42 -13.37 -11.67 -9.37
C ILE A 42 -13.05 -10.19 -9.17
N ASN A 43 -13.95 -9.28 -9.57
CA ASN A 43 -13.75 -7.84 -9.40
C ASN A 43 -13.65 -7.44 -7.93
N LEU A 44 -14.48 -8.01 -7.06
CA LEU A 44 -14.41 -7.78 -5.62
C LEU A 44 -13.05 -8.22 -5.07
N ARG A 45 -12.63 -9.44 -5.40
CA ARG A 45 -11.33 -9.97 -4.95
C ARG A 45 -10.17 -9.10 -5.40
N GLU A 46 -10.19 -8.61 -6.64
CA GLU A 46 -9.13 -7.73 -7.13
C GLU A 46 -9.15 -6.35 -6.46
N ARG A 47 -10.33 -5.82 -6.10
CA ARG A 47 -10.44 -4.60 -5.29
C ARG A 47 -9.81 -4.78 -3.91
N CYS A 48 -10.14 -5.86 -3.20
CA CYS A 48 -9.52 -6.17 -1.91
C CYS A 48 -7.99 -6.28 -2.04
N ARG A 49 -7.49 -7.03 -3.04
CA ARG A 49 -6.05 -7.16 -3.30
C ARG A 49 -5.38 -5.81 -3.55
N MET A 50 -6.06 -4.92 -4.28
CA MET A 50 -5.56 -3.58 -4.55
C MET A 50 -5.61 -2.67 -3.31
N HIS A 51 -6.55 -2.86 -2.41
CA HIS A 51 -6.60 -2.17 -1.12
C HIS A 51 -5.41 -2.56 -0.25
N ASP A 52 -5.15 -3.86 -0.05
CA ASP A 52 -3.99 -4.35 0.71
C ASP A 52 -2.67 -3.80 0.14
N LEU A 53 -2.54 -3.80 -1.19
CA LEU A 53 -1.35 -3.26 -1.86
C LEU A 53 -1.19 -1.75 -1.62
N ASN A 54 -2.29 -0.99 -1.66
CA ASN A 54 -2.24 0.46 -1.46
C ASN A 54 -1.95 0.80 0.00
N GLU A 55 -2.45 0.01 0.95
CA GLU A 55 -2.14 0.14 2.38
C GLU A 55 -0.65 -0.08 2.64
N ALA A 56 -0.08 -1.18 2.15
CA ALA A 56 1.36 -1.43 2.27
C ALA A 56 2.22 -0.33 1.62
N LEU A 57 1.73 0.29 0.54
CA LEU A 57 2.41 1.41 -0.10
C LEU A 57 2.31 2.70 0.72
N ASP A 58 1.23 2.91 1.46
CA ASP A 58 1.09 4.04 2.39
C ASP A 58 1.98 3.86 3.63
N ASP A 59 2.12 2.63 4.14
CA ASP A 59 3.12 2.30 5.16
C ASP A 59 4.55 2.57 4.66
N LEU A 60 4.84 2.22 3.40
CA LEU A 60 6.13 2.56 2.81
C LEU A 60 6.33 4.09 2.72
N ARG A 61 5.26 4.86 2.41
CA ARG A 61 5.37 6.33 2.43
C ARG A 61 5.76 6.80 3.83
N ALA A 62 5.15 6.25 4.89
CA ALA A 62 5.34 6.63 6.30
C ALA A 62 6.81 6.69 6.76
N VAL A 63 7.67 5.89 6.14
CA VAL A 63 9.09 5.78 6.49
C VAL A 63 10.04 6.54 5.56
N ILE A 64 9.52 7.17 4.49
CA ILE A 64 10.32 7.95 3.55
C ILE A 64 10.50 9.37 4.08
N PRO A 65 11.75 9.87 4.20
CA PRO A 65 12.02 11.24 4.60
C PRO A 65 11.33 12.24 3.67
N TYR A 66 10.75 13.29 4.25
CA TYR A 66 10.08 14.39 3.53
C TYR A 66 8.82 13.97 2.74
N ALA A 67 8.35 12.73 2.87
CA ALA A 67 7.08 12.28 2.29
C ALA A 67 5.85 12.75 3.07
N HIS A 68 6.04 13.42 4.21
CA HIS A 68 4.98 13.85 5.13
C HIS A 68 5.08 15.34 5.47
N GLY A 69 3.92 15.95 5.67
CA GLY A 69 3.77 17.33 6.09
C GLY A 69 2.38 17.83 5.71
N SER A 70 1.78 18.68 6.54
CA SER A 70 0.42 19.22 6.29
C SER A 70 0.31 19.99 4.96
N THR A 71 1.44 20.45 4.40
CA THR A 71 1.55 21.15 3.13
C THR A 71 2.08 20.28 1.99
N VAL A 72 2.55 19.07 2.26
CA VAL A 72 3.18 18.18 1.28
C VAL A 72 2.12 17.29 0.65
N ARG A 73 2.02 17.31 -0.68
CA ARG A 73 1.09 16.48 -1.43
C ARG A 73 1.50 15.00 -1.35
N LYS A 74 0.51 14.09 -1.24
CA LYS A 74 0.73 12.64 -1.33
C LYS A 74 1.50 12.28 -2.60
N LEU A 75 2.59 11.54 -2.43
CA LEU A 75 3.47 11.09 -3.52
C LEU A 75 2.78 10.05 -4.41
N SER A 76 3.05 10.11 -5.72
CA SER A 76 2.60 9.08 -6.66
C SER A 76 3.25 7.72 -6.33
N LYS A 77 2.70 6.61 -6.86
CA LYS A 77 3.28 5.27 -6.67
C LYS A 77 4.73 5.20 -7.16
N ILE A 78 5.01 5.76 -8.33
CA ILE A 78 6.35 5.80 -8.92
C ILE A 78 7.30 6.65 -8.08
N ALA A 79 6.87 7.85 -7.65
CA ALA A 79 7.70 8.72 -6.83
C ALA A 79 8.03 8.08 -5.46
N THR A 80 7.06 7.38 -4.87
CA THR A 80 7.24 6.63 -3.61
C THR A 80 8.33 5.58 -3.76
N LEU A 81 8.24 4.74 -4.82
CA LEU A 81 9.24 3.68 -5.06
C LEU A 81 10.64 4.25 -5.35
N LEU A 82 10.72 5.35 -6.10
CA LEU A 82 11.99 6.01 -6.39
C LEU A 82 12.66 6.54 -5.11
N LEU A 83 11.90 7.25 -4.27
CA LEU A 83 12.41 7.79 -3.01
C LEU A 83 12.77 6.68 -2.02
N ALA A 84 11.96 5.62 -1.93
CA ALA A 84 12.28 4.47 -1.10
C ALA A 84 13.63 3.83 -1.49
N LYS A 85 13.83 3.58 -2.80
CA LYS A 85 15.10 3.04 -3.30
C LYS A 85 16.28 3.93 -2.93
N ASN A 86 16.16 5.23 -3.16
CA ASN A 86 17.22 6.18 -2.87
C ASN A 86 17.50 6.29 -1.37
N HIS A 87 16.45 6.22 -0.54
CA HIS A 87 16.58 6.23 0.91
C HIS A 87 17.37 5.03 1.43
N ILE A 88 17.09 3.83 0.92
CA ILE A 88 17.85 2.61 1.27
C ILE A 88 19.34 2.77 0.92
N ILE A 89 19.65 3.25 -0.29
CA ILE A 89 21.04 3.47 -0.72
C ILE A 89 21.75 4.47 0.20
N MET A 90 21.10 5.60 0.50
CA MET A 90 21.65 6.63 1.38
C MET A 90 21.90 6.10 2.80
N GLN A 91 20.95 5.34 3.36
CA GLN A 91 21.12 4.73 4.68
C GLN A 91 22.28 3.73 4.71
N ALA A 92 22.44 2.93 3.66
CA ALA A 92 23.55 1.98 3.55
C ALA A 92 24.91 2.70 3.54
N SER A 93 25.05 3.77 2.75
CA SER A 93 26.27 4.59 2.75
C SER A 93 26.55 5.24 4.11
N ALA A 94 25.51 5.83 4.73
CA ALA A 94 25.65 6.46 6.04
C ALA A 94 26.09 5.47 7.13
N ILE A 95 25.60 4.23 7.11
CA ILE A 95 26.02 3.18 8.04
C ILE A 95 27.50 2.85 7.85
N GLU A 96 27.99 2.78 6.61
CA GLU A 96 29.39 2.48 6.34
C GLU A 96 30.32 3.61 6.78
N GLU A 97 29.93 4.87 6.52
CA GLU A 97 30.65 6.05 7.01
C GLU A 97 30.73 6.06 8.54
N LEU A 98 29.63 5.77 9.24
CA LEU A 98 29.60 5.69 10.70
C LEU A 98 30.49 4.57 11.24
N ARG A 99 30.55 3.41 10.57
CA ARG A 99 31.47 2.32 10.93
C ARG A 99 32.92 2.77 10.83
N GLN A 100 33.28 3.48 9.76
CA GLN A 100 34.62 4.01 9.57
C GLN A 100 34.97 5.03 10.66
N VAL A 101 34.07 5.95 10.98
CA VAL A 101 34.26 6.92 12.08
C VAL A 101 34.49 6.21 13.41
N VAL A 102 33.66 5.20 13.73
CA VAL A 102 33.83 4.41 14.96
C VAL A 102 35.17 3.68 14.99
N ALA A 103 35.63 3.12 13.87
CA ALA A 103 36.94 2.46 13.78
C ALA A 103 38.09 3.44 14.00
N THR A 104 38.04 4.61 13.37
CA THR A 104 39.03 5.68 13.55
C THR A 104 39.09 6.15 15.00
N LEU A 105 37.94 6.42 15.63
CA LEU A 105 37.88 6.84 17.03
C LEU A 105 38.42 5.77 17.98
N ARG A 106 38.16 4.48 17.71
CA ARG A 106 38.73 3.38 18.50
C ARG A 106 40.25 3.30 18.40
N ASN A 107 40.80 3.50 17.20
CA ASN A 107 42.25 3.51 17.01
C ASN A 107 42.89 4.70 17.73
N GLN A 108 42.30 5.88 17.64
CA GLN A 108 42.77 7.07 18.35
C GLN A 108 42.75 6.90 19.87
N LEU A 109 41.71 6.27 20.43
CA LEU A 109 41.66 5.95 21.86
C LEU A 109 42.80 5.02 22.26
N LYS A 110 43.04 3.97 21.47
CA LYS A 110 44.13 3.02 21.73
C LYS A 110 45.51 3.70 21.71
N GLU A 111 45.74 4.60 20.75
CA GLU A 111 46.99 5.37 20.66
C GLU A 111 47.21 6.33 21.85
N MET A 112 46.15 6.77 22.54
CA MET A 112 46.28 7.61 23.75
C MET A 112 46.49 6.80 25.03
N GLU A 113 46.17 5.50 25.02
CA GLU A 113 46.36 4.59 26.15
C GLU A 113 47.75 3.93 26.18
N GLU A 114 48.47 3.96 25.05
CA GLU A 114 49.87 3.49 24.88
C GLU A 114 50.90 4.61 25.14
#